data_AF-A0A8J3AD47-F1
#
_entry.id   AF-A0A8J3AD47-F1
#
_cell.length_a   1.000
_cell.length_b   1.000
_cell.length_c   1.000
_cell.angle_alpha   90.00
_cell.angle_beta   90.00
_cell.angle_gamma   90.00
#
_symmetry.space_group_name_H-M   'P 1'
#
loop_
_entity.id
_entity.type
_entity.pdbx_description
1 polymer ?
#
loop_
_entity_poly.entity_id
_entity_poly.type
_entity_poly.pdbx_seq_one_letter_code
_entity_poly.pdbx_strand_id
1 'polypeptide(L)'
;MSEDRGSPVPGPSEVDDALVRLEEVLLELPFERALPDLDDLLARARVPAELLRRDERARKLLHEAILARPFASLDAVQQVRTEVELLTLEVEVLADRLGRVGLDGTDRQRAVARLAEVRRRLDEVRAEL
;
A
#
# COMPACT_ATOMS: atom_id res chain seq x y z
N MET A 1 49.90 17.01 1.48
CA MET A 1 49.19 17.17 0.19
C MET A 1 48.11 16.11 0.15
N SER A 2 46.88 16.49 0.49
CA SER A 2 45.72 15.62 0.41
C SER A 2 44.73 16.35 -0.49
N GLU A 3 44.68 15.93 -1.75
CA GLU A 3 43.71 16.43 -2.72
C GLU A 3 42.34 15.91 -2.32
N ASP A 4 41.50 16.85 -1.90
CA ASP A 4 40.06 16.71 -1.77
C ASP A 4 39.48 16.43 -3.16
N ARG A 5 39.28 15.14 -3.48
CA ARG A 5 38.61 14.70 -4.71
C ARG A 5 37.11 14.91 -4.53
N GLY A 6 36.68 16.16 -4.68
CA GLY A 6 35.27 16.49 -4.81
C GLY A 6 34.68 15.68 -5.96
N SER A 7 33.67 14.85 -5.66
CA SER A 7 32.92 14.11 -6.68
C SER A 7 32.46 15.09 -7.77
N PRO A 8 32.67 14.77 -9.06
CA PRO A 8 32.30 15.66 -10.15
C PRO A 8 30.80 15.95 -10.07
N VAL A 9 30.45 17.23 -10.12
CA VAL A 9 29.05 17.66 -10.17
C VAL A 9 28.47 17.19 -11.51
N PRO A 10 27.39 16.39 -11.50
CA PRO A 10 26.84 15.87 -12.73
C PRO A 10 26.30 17.00 -13.61
N GLY A 11 26.58 16.91 -14.91
CA GLY A 11 26.11 17.89 -15.90
C GLY A 11 24.59 17.80 -16.14
N PRO A 12 23.96 18.81 -16.77
CA PRO A 12 22.51 18.81 -17.02
C PRO A 12 22.01 17.57 -17.78
N SER A 13 22.79 17.10 -18.76
CA SER A 13 22.47 15.87 -19.52
C SER A 13 22.51 14.61 -18.66
N GLU A 14 23.44 14.54 -17.71
CA GLU A 14 23.59 13.37 -16.83
C GLU A 14 22.45 13.29 -15.82
N VAL A 15 21.90 14.44 -15.42
CA VAL A 15 20.71 14.53 -14.57
C VAL A 15 19.47 14.02 -15.31
N ASP A 16 19.27 14.46 -16.56
CA ASP A 16 18.13 14.01 -17.35
C ASP A 16 18.22 12.51 -17.65
N ASP A 17 19.40 11.99 -18.01
CA ASP A 17 19.61 10.55 -18.19
C ASP A 17 19.35 9.75 -16.90
N ALA A 18 19.69 10.31 -15.73
CA ALA A 18 19.41 9.69 -14.44
C ALA A 18 17.91 9.66 -14.12
N LEU A 19 17.17 10.71 -14.47
CA LEU A 19 15.72 10.75 -14.31
C LEU A 19 15.02 9.72 -15.21
N VAL A 20 15.46 9.58 -16.47
CA VAL A 20 14.91 8.57 -17.40
C VAL A 20 15.10 7.16 -16.83
N ARG A 21 16.32 6.82 -16.37
CA ARG A 21 16.56 5.50 -15.75
C ARG A 21 15.72 5.26 -14.49
N LEU A 22 15.50 6.30 -13.70
CA LEU A 22 14.64 6.21 -12.51
C LEU A 22 13.20 5.93 -12.90
N GLU A 23 12.69 6.63 -13.90
CA GLU A 23 11.35 6.43 -14.45
C GLU A 23 11.19 5.02 -15.02
N GLU A 24 12.15 4.53 -15.81
CA GLU A 24 12.16 3.17 -16.35
C GLU A 24 12.08 2.11 -15.23
N VAL A 25 12.93 2.22 -14.20
CA VAL A 25 12.91 1.30 -13.06
C VAL A 25 11.55 1.34 -12.33
N LEU A 26 10.97 2.52 -12.16
CA LEU A 26 9.65 2.66 -11.53
C LEU A 26 8.55 2.00 -12.36
N LEU A 27 8.61 2.10 -13.68
CA LEU A 27 7.65 1.47 -14.60
C LEU A 27 7.79 -0.07 -14.63
N GLU A 28 9.00 -0.60 -14.48
CA GLU A 28 9.25 -2.05 -14.41
C GLU A 28 8.77 -2.69 -13.11
N LEU A 29 8.66 -1.90 -12.03
CA LEU A 29 8.23 -2.41 -10.74
C LEU A 29 6.74 -2.75 -10.71
N PRO A 30 6.34 -3.93 -10.19
CA PRO A 30 4.95 -4.37 -10.21
C PRO A 30 3.99 -3.35 -9.60
N PHE A 31 2.98 -2.96 -10.39
CA PHE A 31 1.79 -2.17 -10.04
C PHE A 31 1.47 -2.16 -8.53
N GLU A 32 1.11 -3.37 -8.14
CA GLU A 32 0.43 -3.77 -6.92
C GLU A 32 1.40 -4.12 -5.79
N ARG A 33 2.65 -3.64 -5.83
CA ARG A 33 3.66 -3.86 -4.79
C ARG A 33 4.17 -2.55 -4.23
N ALA A 34 4.54 -2.57 -2.95
CA ALA A 34 5.27 -1.46 -2.36
C ALA A 34 6.57 -1.24 -3.14
N LEU A 35 7.00 0.01 -3.25
CA LEU A 35 8.33 0.31 -3.78
C LEU A 35 9.39 -0.32 -2.86
N PRO A 36 10.52 -0.79 -3.42
CA PRO A 36 11.68 -1.13 -2.61
C PRO A 36 12.16 0.09 -1.82
N ASP A 37 13.07 -0.14 -0.87
CA ASP A 37 13.70 0.96 -0.15
C ASP A 37 14.41 1.91 -1.12
N LEU A 38 14.56 3.16 -0.66
CA LEU A 38 15.07 4.23 -1.50
C LEU A 38 16.48 3.93 -2.02
N ASP A 39 17.34 3.33 -1.19
CA ASP A 39 18.73 3.05 -1.55
C ASP A 39 18.80 1.95 -2.62
N ASP A 40 18.02 0.88 -2.49
CA ASP A 40 17.89 -0.17 -3.51
C ASP A 40 17.32 0.38 -4.83
N LEU A 41 16.29 1.23 -4.75
CA LEU A 41 15.68 1.86 -5.93
C LEU A 41 16.70 2.71 -6.71
N LEU A 42 17.43 3.57 -5.99
CA LEU A 42 18.45 4.44 -6.56
C LEU A 42 19.63 3.63 -7.12
N ALA A 43 20.04 2.56 -6.43
CA ALA A 43 21.09 1.66 -6.90
C ALA A 43 20.69 0.96 -8.21
N ARG A 44 19.44 0.48 -8.31
CA ARG A 44 18.91 -0.13 -9.54
C ARG A 44 18.85 0.86 -10.71
N ALA A 45 18.42 2.09 -10.45
CA ALA A 45 18.36 3.16 -11.46
C ALA A 45 19.74 3.78 -11.76
N ARG A 46 20.79 3.41 -11.01
CA ARG A 46 22.13 4.03 -11.05
C ARG A 46 22.02 5.56 -10.91
N VAL A 47 21.24 5.99 -9.92
CA VAL A 47 21.01 7.40 -9.60
C VAL A 47 21.74 7.72 -8.28
N PRO A 48 22.62 8.73 -8.26
CA PRO A 48 23.26 9.14 -7.01
C PRO A 48 22.24 9.81 -6.08
N ALA A 49 22.31 9.51 -4.78
CA ALA A 49 21.40 10.07 -3.77
C ALA A 49 21.47 11.61 -3.70
N GLU A 50 22.62 12.19 -4.04
CA GLU A 50 22.82 13.64 -4.16
C GLU A 50 21.85 14.29 -5.16
N LEU A 51 21.41 13.55 -6.18
CA LEU A 51 20.47 14.04 -7.18
C LEU A 51 19.11 14.38 -6.54
N LEU A 52 18.66 13.62 -5.54
CA LEU A 52 17.42 13.89 -4.80
C LEU A 52 17.50 15.19 -3.98
N ARG A 53 18.70 15.56 -3.51
CA ARG A 53 18.87 16.81 -2.76
C ARG A 53 18.93 18.03 -3.69
N ARG A 54 19.38 17.83 -4.93
CA ARG A 54 19.70 18.90 -5.89
C ARG A 54 18.62 19.14 -6.94
N ASP A 55 17.84 18.12 -7.30
CA ASP A 55 16.81 18.21 -8.34
C ASP A 55 15.42 17.89 -7.77
N GLU A 56 14.51 18.86 -7.90
CA GLU A 56 13.12 18.73 -7.46
C GLU A 56 12.31 17.75 -8.32
N ARG A 57 12.64 17.63 -9.60
CA ARG A 57 11.96 16.70 -10.53
C ARG A 57 12.13 15.26 -10.08
N ALA A 58 13.31 14.90 -9.59
CA ALA A 58 13.58 13.56 -9.06
C ALA A 58 12.72 13.24 -7.83
N ARG A 59 12.61 14.21 -6.91
CA ARG A 59 11.74 14.07 -5.72
C ARG A 59 10.27 13.98 -6.11
N LYS A 60 9.84 14.80 -7.06
CA LYS A 60 8.48 14.80 -7.58
C LYS A 60 8.13 13.46 -8.23
N LEU A 61 9.01 12.93 -9.09
CA LEU A 61 8.83 11.63 -9.75
C LEU A 61 8.66 10.51 -8.72
N LEU A 62 9.53 10.46 -7.69
CA LEU A 62 9.39 9.48 -6.61
C LEU A 62 8.10 9.65 -5.83
N HIS A 63 7.71 10.89 -5.53
CA HIS A 63 6.49 11.18 -4.79
C HIS A 63 5.24 10.74 -5.57
N GLU A 64 5.17 11.05 -6.85
CA GLU A 64 4.09 10.62 -7.74
C GLU A 64 4.05 9.09 -7.87
N ALA A 65 5.21 8.45 -8.00
CA ALA A 65 5.29 6.99 -8.05
C ALA A 65 4.86 6.34 -6.73
N ILE A 66 5.10 6.97 -5.57
CA ILE A 66 4.57 6.48 -4.28
C ILE A 66 3.05 6.62 -4.28
N LEU A 67 2.52 7.81 -4.55
CA LEU A 67 1.09 8.11 -4.50
C LEU A 67 0.26 7.28 -5.48
N ALA A 68 0.83 6.95 -6.64
CA ALA A 68 0.15 6.17 -7.65
C ALA A 68 -0.07 4.71 -7.18
N ARG A 69 0.76 4.17 -6.28
CA ARG A 69 0.68 2.75 -5.89
C ARG A 69 -0.54 2.50 -5.00
N PRO A 70 -1.17 1.32 -5.10
CA PRO A 70 -2.30 0.95 -4.23
C PRO A 70 -1.95 1.03 -2.74
N PHE A 71 -0.68 0.80 -2.37
CA PHE A 71 -0.21 0.91 -0.99
C PHE A 71 -0.05 2.35 -0.48
N ALA A 72 -0.16 3.39 -1.30
CA ALA A 72 -0.37 4.74 -0.75
C ALA A 72 -1.71 4.85 -0.03
N SER A 73 -2.66 3.94 -0.29
CA SER A 73 -3.87 3.74 0.51
C SER A 73 -3.69 2.67 1.59
N LEU A 74 -2.48 2.41 2.08
CA LEU A 74 -2.22 1.44 3.16
C LEU A 74 -3.17 1.61 4.35
N ASP A 75 -3.58 2.83 4.68
CA ASP A 75 -4.61 3.09 5.70
C ASP A 75 -5.98 2.54 5.30
N ALA A 76 -6.37 2.69 4.03
CA ALA A 76 -7.61 2.09 3.49
C ALA A 76 -7.52 0.55 3.45
N VAL A 77 -6.38 -0.01 3.05
CA VAL A 77 -6.16 -1.47 3.08
C VAL A 77 -6.19 -2.00 4.52
N GLN A 78 -5.56 -1.29 5.47
CA GLN A 78 -5.57 -1.63 6.88
C GLN A 78 -6.98 -1.49 7.48
N GLN A 79 -7.74 -0.48 7.07
CA GLN A 79 -9.13 -0.29 7.46
C GLN A 79 -10.01 -1.43 6.95
N VAL A 80 -9.90 -1.79 5.66
CA VAL A 80 -10.63 -2.91 5.07
C VAL A 80 -10.26 -4.23 5.75
N ARG A 81 -8.97 -4.47 6.00
CA ARG A 81 -8.52 -5.66 6.74
C ARG A 81 -9.12 -5.72 8.14
N THR A 82 -9.07 -4.62 8.88
CA THR A 82 -9.64 -4.54 10.24
C THR A 82 -11.14 -4.79 10.20
N GLU A 83 -11.84 -4.22 9.21
CA GLU A 83 -13.27 -4.44 9.02
C GLU A 83 -13.61 -5.90 8.73
N VAL A 84 -12.87 -6.57 7.84
CA VAL A 84 -13.05 -8.00 7.56
C VAL A 84 -12.77 -8.87 8.79
N GLU A 85 -11.72 -8.55 9.56
CA GLU A 85 -11.40 -9.25 10.81
C GLU A 85 -12.55 -9.12 11.83
N LEU A 86 -13.12 -7.92 12.01
CA LEU A 86 -14.25 -7.68 12.89
C LEU A 86 -15.53 -8.41 12.44
N LEU A 87 -15.85 -8.36 11.14
CA LEU A 87 -17.01 -9.06 10.58
C LEU A 87 -16.87 -10.57 10.72
N THR A 88 -15.66 -11.12 10.54
CA THR A 88 -15.38 -12.54 10.72
C THR A 88 -15.62 -12.97 12.17
N LEU A 89 -15.10 -12.19 13.14
CA LEU A 89 -15.32 -12.44 14.56
C LEU A 89 -16.81 -12.36 14.93
N GLU A 90 -17.55 -11.42 14.33
CA GLU A 90 -18.99 -11.32 14.54
C GLU A 90 -19.74 -12.57 14.00
N VAL A 91 -19.35 -13.10 12.82
CA VAL A 91 -19.89 -14.37 12.32
C VAL A 91 -19.63 -15.51 13.29
N GLU A 92 -18.42 -15.63 13.83
CA GLU A 92 -18.06 -16.67 14.79
C GLU A 92 -18.92 -16.60 16.06
N VAL A 93 -19.09 -15.40 16.62
CA VAL A 93 -19.94 -15.19 17.81
C VAL A 93 -21.41 -15.53 17.52
N LEU A 94 -21.94 -15.12 16.37
CA LEU A 94 -23.32 -15.42 15.99
C LEU A 94 -23.52 -16.91 15.70
N ALA A 95 -22.55 -17.57 15.08
CA ALA A 95 -22.58 -19.01 14.83
C ALA A 95 -22.54 -19.81 16.14
N ASP A 96 -21.66 -19.44 17.08
CA ASP A 96 -21.62 -20.04 18.41
C ASP A 96 -22.96 -19.86 19.13
N ARG A 97 -23.51 -18.64 19.12
CA ARG A 97 -24.80 -18.35 19.75
C ARG A 97 -25.94 -19.17 19.16
N LEU A 98 -26.00 -19.32 17.84
CA LEU A 98 -27.00 -20.14 17.15
C LEU A 98 -26.85 -21.65 17.40
N GLY A 99 -25.63 -22.09 17.73
CA GLY A 99 -25.34 -23.47 18.13
C GLY A 99 -25.72 -23.81 19.58
N ARG A 100 -26.03 -22.82 20.43
CA ARG A 100 -26.36 -23.06 21.84
C ARG A 100 -27.72 -23.74 22.00
N VAL A 101 -27.72 -24.84 22.75
CA VAL A 101 -28.94 -25.55 23.15
C VAL A 101 -29.76 -24.64 24.07
N GLY A 102 -31.06 -24.49 23.78
CA GLY A 102 -31.98 -23.67 24.59
C GLY A 102 -32.07 -22.20 24.18
N LEU A 103 -31.49 -21.80 23.04
CA LEU A 103 -31.68 -20.45 22.50
C LEU A 103 -33.16 -20.21 22.18
N ASP A 104 -33.72 -19.12 22.73
CA ASP A 104 -35.12 -18.77 22.46
C ASP A 104 -35.32 -18.33 20.99
N GLY A 105 -36.57 -18.43 20.52
CA GLY A 105 -36.90 -18.16 19.11
C GLY A 105 -36.68 -16.70 18.69
N THR A 106 -36.79 -15.75 19.61
CA THR A 106 -36.60 -14.32 19.34
C THR A 106 -35.11 -14.00 19.20
N ASP A 107 -34.28 -14.53 20.09
CA ASP A 107 -32.83 -14.43 20.04
C ASP A 107 -32.26 -15.10 18.79
N ARG A 108 -32.84 -16.24 18.39
CA ARG A 108 -32.52 -16.90 17.13
C ARG A 108 -32.80 -16.01 15.92
N GLN A 109 -33.99 -15.40 15.86
CA GLN A 109 -34.37 -14.49 14.77
C GLN A 109 -33.44 -13.28 14.70
N ARG A 110 -33.08 -12.68 15.86
CA ARG A 110 -32.13 -11.56 15.91
C ARG A 110 -30.75 -11.97 15.39
N ALA A 111 -30.24 -13.13 15.81
CA ALA A 111 -28.94 -13.62 15.35
C ALA A 111 -28.90 -13.89 13.85
N VAL A 112 -29.99 -14.45 13.28
CA VAL A 112 -30.12 -14.65 11.83
C VAL A 112 -30.19 -13.32 11.07
N ALA A 113 -30.98 -12.35 11.55
CA ALA A 113 -31.05 -11.03 10.92
C ALA A 113 -29.68 -10.34 10.93
N ARG A 114 -28.94 -10.44 12.04
CA ARG A 114 -27.60 -9.88 12.15
C ARG A 114 -26.60 -10.55 11.20
N LEU A 115 -26.66 -11.88 11.04
CA LEU A 115 -25.84 -12.58 10.05
C LEU A 115 -26.12 -12.11 8.61
N ALA A 116 -27.39 -11.81 8.28
CA ALA A 116 -27.74 -11.28 6.96
C ALA A 116 -27.13 -9.88 6.74
N GLU A 117 -27.12 -9.03 7.76
CA GLU A 117 -26.46 -7.73 7.72
C GLU A 117 -24.95 -7.84 7.54
N VAL A 118 -24.30 -8.72 8.30
CA VAL A 118 -22.85 -9.00 8.20
C VAL A 118 -22.50 -9.50 6.80
N ARG A 119 -23.31 -10.40 6.23
CA ARG A 119 -23.11 -10.90 4.87
C ARG A 119 -23.22 -9.79 3.82
N ARG A 120 -24.24 -8.93 3.93
CA ARG A 120 -24.38 -7.76 3.04
C ARG A 120 -23.13 -6.87 3.14
N ARG A 121 -22.62 -6.63 4.35
CA ARG A 121 -21.43 -5.79 4.53
C ARG A 121 -20.17 -6.42 3.93
N LEU A 122 -20.00 -7.74 4.05
CA LEU A 122 -18.91 -8.46 3.37
C LEU A 122 -19.01 -8.38 1.85
N ASP A 123 -20.23 -8.44 1.30
CA ASP A 123 -20.45 -8.28 -0.14
C ASP A 123 -20.13 -6.86 -0.62
N GLU A 124 -20.44 -5.83 0.18
CA GLU A 124 -20.06 -4.43 -0.09
C GLU A 124 -18.53 -4.26 -0.09
N VAL A 125 -17.85 -4.73 0.96
CA VAL A 125 -16.39 -4.68 1.06
C VAL A 125 -15.73 -5.40 -0.12
N ARG A 126 -16.29 -6.55 -0.55
CA ARG A 126 -15.81 -7.28 -1.71
C ARG A 126 -15.97 -6.50 -3.02
N ALA A 127 -17.01 -5.67 -3.15
CA ALA A 127 -17.25 -4.87 -4.35
C ALA A 127 -16.36 -3.60 -4.41
N GLU A 128 -15.84 -3.17 -3.27
CA GLU A 128 -14.94 -2.02 -3.13
C GLU A 128 -13.45 -2.39 -3.32
N LEU A 129 -13.14 -3.70 -3.34
CA LEU A 129 -11.82 -4.27 -3.61
C LEU A 129 -11.65 -4.66 -5.09
#